data_AF-A0A099ZFR4-F1
#
_entry.id   AF-A0A099ZFR4-F1
#
_cell.length_a   1.000
_cell.length_b   1.000
_cell.length_c   1.000
_cell.angle_alpha   90.00
_cell.angle_beta   90.00
_cell.angle_gamma   90.00
#
_symmetry.space_group_name_H-M   'P 1'
#
loop_
_entity.id
_entity.type
_entity.pdbx_description
1 polymer ?
#
loop_
_entity_poly.entity_id
_entity_poly.type
_entity_poly.pdbx_seq_one_letter_code
_entity_poly.pdbx_strand_id
1 'polypeptide(L)' 'VTVSDSRNHTDKNVSAVLLQALSSDASVGEWKDTDTENCNNISTAVVNAINTTANWTSPSNDSLSVTIR' A
#
# COMPACT_ATOMS: atom_id res chain seq x y z
N VAL A 1 8.55 -2.59 -4.92
CA VAL A 1 7.95 -1.41 -5.61
C VAL A 1 8.02 -0.23 -4.67
N THR A 2 8.34 0.96 -5.18
CA THR A 2 8.29 2.22 -4.42
C THR A 2 7.12 3.04 -4.94
N VAL A 3 6.20 3.40 -4.05
CA VAL A 3 5.07 4.30 -4.35
C VAL A 3 5.42 5.67 -3.79
N SER A 4 5.26 6.73 -4.59
CA SER A 4 5.44 8.12 -4.17
C SER A 4 4.22 8.95 -4.58
N ASP A 5 3.74 9.79 -3.67
CA ASP A 5 2.65 10.73 -3.91
C ASP A 5 3.19 12.16 -3.81
N SER A 6 2.87 13.00 -4.79
CA SER A 6 3.28 14.41 -4.81
C SER A 6 2.17 15.36 -4.37
N ARG A 7 1.01 14.83 -3.95
CA ARG A 7 -0.11 15.64 -3.45
C ARG A 7 0.25 16.23 -2.09
N ASN A 8 -0.07 17.50 -1.88
CA ASN A 8 0.09 18.14 -0.58
C ASN A 8 -1.03 17.69 0.36
N HIS A 9 -0.74 16.70 1.21
CA HIS A 9 -1.71 16.15 2.16
C HIS A 9 -2.03 17.10 3.34
N THR A 10 -1.18 18.11 3.56
CA THR A 10 -1.31 19.12 4.63
C THR A 10 -2.57 19.96 4.45
N ASP A 11 -2.91 20.33 3.21
CA ASP A 11 -4.08 21.16 2.91
C ASP A 11 -5.42 20.45 3.19
N LYS A 12 -5.39 19.11 3.31
CA LYS A 12 -6.57 18.27 3.54
C LYS A 12 -6.62 17.66 4.94
N ASN A 13 -5.69 18.02 5.82
CA ASN A 13 -5.55 17.45 7.16
C ASN A 13 -5.50 15.91 7.16
N VAL A 14 -4.88 15.33 6.13
CA VAL A 14 -4.71 13.87 5.99
C VAL A 14 -3.44 13.48 6.71
N SER A 15 -3.54 12.62 7.73
CA SER A 15 -2.40 12.12 8.51
C SER A 15 -1.82 10.81 7.97
N ALA A 16 -2.63 10.01 7.26
CA ALA A 16 -2.22 8.74 6.68
C ALA A 16 -2.94 8.44 5.36
N VAL A 17 -2.29 7.65 4.52
CA VAL A 17 -2.80 7.09 3.27
C VAL A 17 -2.78 5.57 3.39
N LEU A 18 -3.79 4.92 2.81
CA LEU A 18 -3.93 3.47 2.80
C LEU A 18 -3.53 2.93 1.43
N LEU A 19 -2.69 1.88 1.40
CA LEU A 19 -2.25 1.23 0.18
C LEU A 19 -2.60 -0.25 0.19
N GLN A 20 -3.16 -0.73 -0.92
CA GLN A 20 -3.51 -2.13 -1.13
C GLN A 20 -2.73 -2.72 -2.31
N ALA A 21 -2.27 -3.95 -2.16
CA ALA A 21 -1.65 -4.72 -3.24
C ALA A 21 -2.54 -5.94 -3.53
N LEU A 22 -3.18 -5.93 -4.69
CA LEU A 22 -4.26 -6.87 -5.00
C LEU A 22 -3.96 -7.67 -6.26
N SER A 23 -4.30 -8.96 -6.23
CA SER A 23 -4.51 -9.76 -7.43
C SER A 23 -5.94 -10.25 -7.42
N SER A 24 -6.73 -9.81 -8.40
CA SER A 24 -8.20 -9.87 -8.32
C SER A 24 -8.66 -9.18 -7.02
N ASP A 25 -9.31 -9.91 -6.10
CA ASP A 25 -9.82 -9.38 -4.82
C ASP A 25 -9.03 -9.88 -3.60
N ALA A 26 -7.87 -10.53 -3.81
CA ALA A 26 -7.02 -11.03 -2.74
C ALA A 26 -5.79 -10.16 -2.53
N SER A 27 -5.42 -9.95 -1.27
CA SER A 27 -4.14 -9.34 -0.90
C SER A 27 -2.99 -10.22 -1.39
N VAL A 28 -1.98 -9.61 -2.00
CA VAL A 28 -0.80 -10.32 -2.53
C VAL A 28 0.51 -9.59 -2.21
N GLY A 29 1.56 -10.39 -2.06
CA GLY A 29 2.87 -9.90 -1.63
C GLY A 29 2.85 -9.46 -0.17
N GLU A 30 3.91 -8.76 0.22
CA GLU A 30 4.10 -8.32 1.61
C GLU A 30 4.56 -6.86 1.65
N TRP A 31 3.89 -6.07 2.48
CA TRP A 31 4.34 -4.74 2.87
C TRP A 31 5.47 -4.86 3.90
N LYS A 32 6.48 -4.01 3.77
CA LYS A 32 7.63 -3.92 4.69
C LYS A 32 7.74 -2.51 5.25
N ASP A 33 8.24 -2.43 6.48
CA ASP A 33 8.57 -1.17 7.16
C ASP A 33 7.37 -0.20 7.31
N THR A 34 6.15 -0.72 7.32
CA THR A 34 4.90 0.03 7.47
C THR A 34 3.90 -0.81 8.27
N ASP A 35 3.06 -0.14 9.06
CA ASP A 35 1.97 -0.81 9.76
C ASP A 35 0.96 -1.34 8.73
N THR A 36 0.31 -2.45 9.08
CA THR A 36 -0.75 -3.03 8.25
C THR A 36 -2.03 -3.16 9.05
N GLU A 37 -3.15 -2.90 8.39
CA GLU A 37 -4.47 -3.12 8.93
C GLU A 37 -5.30 -4.03 8.01
N ASN A 38 -6.35 -4.60 8.58
CA ASN A 38 -7.29 -5.43 7.84
C ASN A 38 -8.48 -4.59 7.40
N CYS A 39 -8.59 -4.34 6.08
CA CYS A 39 -9.74 -3.69 5.46
C CYS A 39 -10.55 -4.73 4.69
N ASN A 40 -11.56 -5.35 5.31
CA ASN A 40 -12.41 -6.37 4.67
C ASN A 40 -11.62 -7.56 4.08
N ASN A 41 -10.73 -8.15 4.90
CA ASN A 41 -9.80 -9.23 4.54
C ASN A 41 -8.71 -8.85 3.53
N ILE A 42 -8.52 -7.57 3.27
CA ILE A 42 -7.40 -7.05 2.49
C ILE A 42 -6.36 -6.47 3.46
N SER A 43 -5.13 -7.01 3.41
CA SER A 43 -4.00 -6.42 4.11
C SER A 43 -3.63 -5.10 3.45
N THR A 44 -3.75 -4.03 4.22
CA THR A 44 -3.63 -2.65 3.75
C THR A 44 -2.51 -1.97 4.52
N ALA A 45 -1.54 -1.38 3.82
CA ALA A 45 -0.46 -0.62 4.46
C ALA A 45 -0.96 0.76 4.88
N VAL A 46 -0.57 1.19 6.08
CA VAL A 46 -0.85 2.51 6.63
C VAL A 46 0.40 3.37 6.49
N VAL A 47 0.40 4.27 5.52
CA VAL A 47 1.54 5.11 5.18
C VAL A 47 1.32 6.52 5.68
N ASN A 48 2.30 7.09 6.37
CA ASN A 48 2.22 8.48 6.81
C ASN A 48 2.11 9.42 5.60
N ALA A 49 1.11 10.30 5.61
CA ALA A 49 0.82 11.19 4.49
C ALA A 49 1.89 12.28 4.26
N ILE A 50 2.77 12.52 5.24
CA ILE A 50 3.91 13.44 5.10
C ILE A 50 5.08 12.75 4.37
N ASN A 51 5.25 11.44 4.61
CA ASN A 51 6.30 10.61 4.04
C ASN A 51 5.66 9.41 3.33
N THR A 52 5.06 9.68 2.17
CA THR A 52 4.30 8.68 1.38
C THR A 52 5.22 7.71 0.64
N THR A 53 6.01 6.95 1.38
CA THR A 53 6.88 5.89 0.85
C THR A 53 6.54 4.59 1.54
N ALA A 54 6.30 3.54 0.75
CA ALA A 54 6.11 2.19 1.25
C ALA A 54 6.94 1.19 0.44
N ASN A 55 7.45 0.18 1.13
CA ASN A 55 8.18 -0.92 0.54
C ASN A 55 7.24 -2.11 0.38
N TRP A 56 7.12 -2.62 -0.85
CA TRP A 56 6.35 -3.83 -1.14
C TRP A 56 7.19 -4.85 -1.90
N THR A 57 7.13 -6.10 -1.44
CA THR A 57 7.78 -7.26 -2.05
C THR A 57 6.74 -8.10 -2.78
N SER A 58 7.03 -8.43 -4.04
CA SER A 58 6.16 -9.27 -4.86
C SER A 58 6.05 -10.69 -4.32
N PRO A 59 4.88 -11.35 -4.50
CA PRO A 59 4.76 -12.77 -4.21
C PRO A 59 5.72 -13.56 -5.11
N SER A 60 6.09 -14.78 -4.68
CA SER A 60 7.01 -15.66 -5.41
C SER A 60 6.45 -16.22 -6.73
N ASN A 61 5.18 -15.94 -7.04
CA ASN A 61 4.54 -16.41 -8.26
C ASN A 61 4.54 -15.30 -9.33
N ASP A 62 5.46 -15.44 -10.30
CA ASP A 62 5.68 -14.49 -11.39
C ASP A 62 4.50 -14.32 -12.35
N SER A 63 3.49 -15.20 -12.29
CA SER A 63 2.31 -15.15 -13.17
C SER A 63 1.13 -14.33 -12.60
N LEU A 64 1.26 -13.80 -11.38
CA LEU A 64 0.22 -12.95 -10.77
C LEU A 64 0.32 -11.51 -11.26
N SER A 65 -0.71 -11.03 -11.95
CA SER A 65 -0.91 -9.60 -12.18
C SER A 65 -1.30 -8.93 -10.86
N VAL A 66 -0.60 -7.86 -10.50
CA VAL A 66 -0.81 -7.11 -9.26
C VAL A 66 -1.19 -5.67 -9.55
N THR A 67 -2.23 -5.18 -8.89
CA THR A 67 -2.63 -3.77 -8.87
C THR A 67 -2.32 -3.18 -7.50
N ILE A 68 -1.65 -2.03 -7.50
CA ILE A 68 -1.42 -1.22 -6.30
C ILE A 68 -2.36 -0.01 -6.37
N ARG A 69 -3.15 0.21 -5.32
CA ARG A 69 -4.11 1.33 -5.23
C ARG A 69 -4.20 1.91 -3.82
#